data_AF-A0A162I2Q8-F1
#
_entry.id   AF-A0A162I2Q8-F1
#
_cell.length_a   1.000
_cell.length_b   1.000
_cell.length_c   1.000
_cell.angle_alpha   90.00
_cell.angle_beta   90.00
_cell.angle_gamma   90.00
#
_symmetry.space_group_name_H-M   'P 1'
#
loop_
_entity.id
_entity.type
_entity.pdbx_description
1 polymer ?
#
loop_
_entity_poly.entity_id
_entity_poly.type
_entity_poly.pdbx_seq_one_letter_code
_entity_poly.pdbx_strand_id
1 'polypeptide(L)'
;MPSLPSSEPEHVKEKARRELLDLLEGVRGKKNLVISKDLAGPVGLVVKFSVLQEYGVDRVFLLETGNVDSSQKNVIFIARAEKPEQIKLTTEQIRYLQTNGTEDHEFSIFWTPRRTFLANQILEDEGITGDVNVYEYPFYFFPLEDDVLSLELADSFGEIYLHQDPNSIHLASKALMQIQMRHGLFPKIIGQGDNARALADQLLRMRKEVDAEETSGLSDTSRRGLVTSPTIEALIVIDRSVDFATPLMSQLTYEGLIDELYEITNNQIEVDSTIIGATAATANTPTSNTSKKKKVQLDSSDKLFAQLRDANFAIVGGLLNKVARRLESEYERRHNAKSTSELRDFVNKLPAYQAEHSSLKIHTDIAEEVMRHTRSDVFRKELEIQQNIAAGADAIYQHDKVEELISRDVPLESTLRLLCLESCFCGGLRPKDLELFKRQILQAYGYQHLLTLDALEKMGLLQSRSSPTVLLLPTGGGTGDLKTNYAYLRKSLRLIMDEVDEQDPNDVAYVYSGYAPLSIRLVQCALQGPYLQSLVKGGPPPTEANPPNLLARSWSGFENVLRSARGATFNVSQLSDEKILRARQTLTGDKE
;
A
#
# COMPACT_ATOMS: atom_id res chain seq x y z
N MET A 1 13.11 27.92 16.70
CA MET A 1 11.94 27.56 15.86
C MET A 1 12.26 26.20 15.25
N PRO A 2 11.56 25.12 15.57
CA PRO A 2 11.70 23.87 14.82
C PRO A 2 11.38 24.17 13.35
N SER A 3 12.21 23.69 12.43
CA SER A 3 11.95 23.80 10.98
C SER A 3 10.58 23.19 10.67
N LEU A 4 9.74 23.92 9.95
CA LEU A 4 8.50 23.35 9.39
C LEU A 4 8.91 22.10 8.57
N PRO A 5 8.23 20.95 8.74
CA PRO A 5 8.56 19.74 7.99
C PRO A 5 8.42 19.98 6.48
N SER A 6 9.36 19.43 5.72
CA SER A 6 9.50 19.65 4.27
C SER A 6 8.44 18.94 3.43
N SER A 7 7.80 17.89 3.96
CA SER A 7 6.77 17.07 3.29
C SER A 7 5.64 16.64 4.26
N GLU A 8 4.50 16.21 3.71
CA GLU A 8 3.40 15.66 4.53
C GLU A 8 3.79 14.34 5.21
N PRO A 9 4.44 13.36 4.55
CA PRO A 9 4.90 12.15 5.22
C PRO A 9 5.85 12.39 6.39
N GLU A 10 6.78 13.34 6.26
CA GLU A 10 7.69 13.70 7.36
C GLU A 10 6.93 14.32 8.54
N HIS A 11 5.89 15.12 8.29
CA HIS A 11 5.04 15.58 9.37
C HIS A 11 4.27 14.45 10.05
N VAL A 12 3.69 13.55 9.27
CA VAL A 12 2.94 12.40 9.80
C VAL A 12 3.87 11.54 10.67
N LYS A 13 5.09 11.28 10.21
CA LYS A 13 6.15 10.60 10.95
C LYS A 13 6.45 11.27 12.28
N GLU A 14 6.80 12.55 12.26
CA GLU A 14 7.19 13.28 13.47
C GLU A 14 6.01 13.49 14.43
N LYS A 15 4.79 13.65 13.92
CA LYS A 15 3.57 13.71 14.74
C LYS A 15 3.33 12.39 15.46
N ALA A 16 3.32 11.28 14.72
CA ALA A 16 3.12 9.94 15.29
C ALA A 16 4.21 9.60 16.31
N ARG A 17 5.47 9.87 15.97
CA ARG A 17 6.61 9.72 16.88
C ARG A 17 6.40 10.52 18.16
N ARG A 18 6.08 11.81 18.06
CA ARG A 18 5.86 12.67 19.24
C ARG A 18 4.71 12.16 20.09
N GLU A 19 3.55 11.85 19.50
CA GLU A 19 2.38 11.36 20.24
C GLU A 19 2.68 10.05 20.99
N LEU A 20 3.42 9.13 20.38
CA LEU A 20 3.85 7.90 21.06
C LEU A 20 4.81 8.19 22.22
N LEU A 21 5.79 9.06 22.01
CA LEU A 21 6.77 9.42 23.04
C LEU A 21 6.11 10.17 24.21
N ASP A 22 5.14 11.05 23.94
CA ASP A 22 4.35 11.75 24.96
C ASP A 22 3.53 10.77 25.82
N LEU A 23 2.90 9.77 25.19
CA LEU A 23 2.19 8.68 25.89
C LEU A 23 3.14 7.85 26.76
N LEU A 24 4.32 7.53 26.24
CA LEU A 24 5.35 6.82 26.99
C LEU A 24 5.85 7.65 28.18
N GLU A 25 6.07 8.96 28.02
CA GLU A 25 6.50 9.85 29.11
C GLU A 25 5.44 9.92 30.23
N GLY A 26 4.16 9.86 29.88
CA GLY A 26 3.05 9.79 30.85
C GLY A 26 3.14 8.60 31.81
N VAL A 27 3.70 7.47 31.37
CA VAL A 27 3.94 6.28 32.21
C VAL A 27 5.32 6.39 32.86
N ARG A 28 5.36 6.77 34.14
CA ARG A 28 6.61 7.06 34.86
C ARG A 28 7.40 5.80 35.18
N GLY A 29 8.72 5.87 35.04
CA GLY A 29 9.65 4.79 35.37
C GLY A 29 9.95 3.85 34.19
N LYS A 30 10.67 2.76 34.47
CA LYS A 30 10.96 1.73 33.47
C LYS A 30 9.71 0.94 33.12
N LYS A 31 9.61 0.49 31.87
CA LYS A 31 8.42 -0.16 31.32
C LYS A 31 8.80 -1.25 30.32
N ASN A 32 8.00 -2.32 30.28
CA ASN A 32 7.98 -3.27 29.19
C ASN A 32 6.94 -2.85 28.17
N LEU A 33 7.27 -3.02 26.88
CA LEU A 33 6.37 -2.72 25.79
C LEU A 33 5.92 -4.02 25.12
N VAL A 34 4.62 -4.24 25.00
CA VAL A 34 4.00 -5.33 24.25
C VAL A 34 3.32 -4.69 23.04
N ILE A 35 3.69 -5.09 21.83
CA ILE A 35 3.17 -4.51 20.59
C ILE A 35 2.60 -5.63 19.70
N SER A 36 1.45 -5.40 19.07
CA SER A 36 0.93 -6.36 18.08
C SER A 36 1.87 -6.49 16.89
N LYS A 37 1.97 -7.70 16.35
CA LYS A 37 2.88 -8.03 15.24
C LYS A 37 2.66 -7.13 14.03
N ASP A 38 1.40 -6.81 13.73
CA ASP A 38 1.01 -5.95 12.62
C ASP A 38 1.28 -4.45 12.85
N LEU A 39 1.59 -4.03 14.08
CA LEU A 39 2.02 -2.66 14.41
C LEU A 39 3.54 -2.56 14.62
N ALA A 40 4.23 -3.66 14.90
CA ALA A 40 5.67 -3.65 15.19
C ALA A 40 6.52 -3.06 14.05
N GLY A 41 6.27 -3.49 12.81
CA GLY A 41 6.93 -2.96 11.62
C GLY A 41 6.58 -1.48 11.38
N PRO A 42 5.29 -1.13 11.27
CA PRO A 42 4.87 0.26 11.05
C PRO A 42 5.31 1.25 12.13
N VAL A 43 5.33 0.87 13.41
CA VAL A 43 5.91 1.69 14.50
C VAL A 43 7.43 1.83 14.33
N GLY A 44 8.11 0.78 13.88
CA GLY A 44 9.54 0.81 13.56
C GLY A 44 9.93 1.84 12.49
N LEU A 45 9.01 2.22 11.60
CA LEU A 45 9.23 3.27 10.60
C LEU A 45 9.36 4.68 11.21
N VAL A 46 8.71 4.92 12.36
CA VAL A 46 8.66 6.24 13.00
C VAL A 46 9.57 6.35 14.22
N VAL A 47 9.83 5.25 14.92
CA VAL A 47 10.66 5.25 16.13
C VAL A 47 11.57 4.02 16.20
N LYS A 48 12.85 4.26 16.46
CA LYS A 48 13.84 3.19 16.68
C LYS A 48 13.82 2.74 18.13
N PHE A 49 14.13 1.47 18.38
CA PHE A 49 14.24 0.93 19.73
C PHE A 49 15.20 1.74 20.63
N SER A 50 16.32 2.23 20.09
CA SER A 50 17.26 3.08 20.84
C SER A 50 16.60 4.34 21.41
N VAL A 51 15.63 4.94 20.70
CA VAL A 51 14.88 6.10 21.18
C VAL A 51 13.86 5.67 22.24
N LEU A 52 13.20 4.52 22.06
CA LEU A 52 12.28 3.97 23.06
C LEU A 52 12.98 3.71 24.41
N GLN A 53 14.24 3.28 24.37
CA GLN A 53 15.06 3.06 25.58
C GLN A 53 15.29 4.36 26.37
N GLU A 54 15.46 5.49 25.69
CA GLU A 54 15.58 6.81 26.34
C GLU A 54 14.31 7.19 27.10
N TYR A 55 13.15 6.67 26.70
CA TYR A 55 11.85 6.86 27.35
C TYR A 55 11.51 5.73 28.32
N GLY A 56 12.51 4.94 28.73
CA GLY A 56 12.39 3.93 29.79
C GLY A 56 11.89 2.56 29.34
N VAL A 57 11.78 2.30 28.03
CA VAL A 57 11.44 0.96 27.52
C VAL A 57 12.63 0.02 27.70
N ASP A 58 12.47 -1.02 28.52
CA ASP A 58 13.52 -2.02 28.78
C ASP A 58 13.54 -3.11 27.71
N ARG A 59 12.36 -3.67 27.41
CA ARG A 59 12.15 -4.75 26.44
C ARG A 59 10.89 -4.53 25.61
N VAL A 60 10.91 -5.08 24.40
CA VAL A 60 9.76 -5.13 23.49
C VAL A 60 9.37 -6.58 23.25
N PHE A 61 8.10 -6.89 23.42
CA PHE A 61 7.49 -8.20 23.20
C PHE A 61 6.44 -8.08 22.10
N LEU A 62 6.26 -9.16 21.33
CA LEU A 62 5.14 -9.27 20.41
C LEU A 62 3.93 -9.83 21.15
N LEU A 63 2.76 -9.19 20.98
CA LEU A 63 1.52 -9.58 21.63
C LEU A 63 1.19 -11.05 21.34
N GLU A 64 1.31 -11.48 20.11
CA GLU A 64 0.93 -12.82 19.64
C GLU A 64 1.84 -13.93 20.19
N THR A 65 3.04 -13.60 20.69
CA THR A 65 3.95 -14.59 21.27
C THR A 65 3.52 -14.98 22.69
N GLY A 66 2.77 -14.13 23.40
CA GLY A 66 2.26 -14.45 24.74
C GLY A 66 3.35 -14.66 25.81
N ASN A 67 4.55 -14.09 25.62
CA ASN A 67 5.72 -14.35 26.45
C ASN A 67 6.24 -13.10 27.19
N VAL A 68 5.36 -12.14 27.47
CA VAL A 68 5.71 -10.96 28.27
C VAL A 68 6.23 -11.40 29.63
N ASP A 69 7.39 -10.86 30.02
CA ASP A 69 8.00 -11.15 31.32
C ASP A 69 7.61 -10.13 32.39
N SER A 70 7.79 -10.51 33.66
CA SER A 70 7.51 -9.68 34.83
C SER A 70 8.69 -8.79 35.24
N SER A 71 9.62 -8.47 34.33
CA SER A 71 10.87 -7.78 34.68
C SER A 71 10.70 -6.31 35.07
N GLN A 72 9.59 -5.67 34.65
CA GLN A 72 9.29 -4.27 34.96
C GLN A 72 7.89 -4.14 35.57
N LYS A 73 7.73 -3.17 36.48
CA LYS A 73 6.44 -2.83 37.09
C LYS A 73 5.41 -2.41 36.03
N ASN A 74 5.81 -1.48 35.16
CA ASN A 74 4.92 -0.95 34.13
C ASN A 74 4.93 -1.87 32.90
N VAL A 75 3.74 -2.22 32.41
CA VAL A 75 3.56 -2.99 31.17
C VAL A 75 2.60 -2.22 30.27
N ILE A 76 3.08 -1.87 29.07
CA ILE A 76 2.32 -1.09 28.09
C ILE A 76 1.97 -1.97 26.91
N PHE A 77 0.71 -2.01 26.52
CA PHE A 77 0.22 -2.71 25.34
C PHE A 77 -0.08 -1.70 24.22
N ILE A 78 0.45 -1.93 23.02
CA ILE A 78 0.09 -1.21 21.79
C ILE A 78 -0.58 -2.21 20.84
N ALA A 79 -1.88 -2.04 20.62
CA ALA A 79 -2.69 -2.96 19.82
C ALA A 79 -3.81 -2.23 19.09
N ARG A 80 -4.39 -2.89 18.07
CA ARG A 80 -5.55 -2.36 17.33
C ARG A 80 -6.85 -2.74 18.01
N ALA A 81 -7.60 -1.75 18.49
CA ALA A 81 -8.93 -1.96 19.08
C ALA A 81 -10.02 -2.32 18.05
N GLU A 82 -9.68 -2.28 16.76
CA GLU A 82 -10.54 -2.71 15.66
C GLU A 82 -10.50 -4.23 15.45
N LYS A 83 -9.48 -4.91 16.01
CA LYS A 83 -9.29 -6.37 15.87
C LYS A 83 -9.70 -7.09 17.15
N PRO A 84 -10.84 -7.79 17.19
CA PRO A 84 -11.31 -8.47 18.40
C PRO A 84 -10.31 -9.47 18.97
N GLU A 85 -9.53 -10.14 18.13
CA GLU A 85 -8.47 -11.06 18.53
C GLU A 85 -7.38 -10.37 19.36
N GLN A 86 -6.92 -9.19 18.94
CA GLN A 86 -5.88 -8.46 19.66
C GLN A 86 -6.39 -7.91 21.00
N ILE A 87 -7.68 -7.53 21.08
CA ILE A 87 -8.30 -7.13 22.34
C ILE A 87 -8.25 -8.32 23.32
N LYS A 88 -8.70 -9.51 22.87
CA LYS A 88 -8.69 -10.73 23.69
C LYS A 88 -7.29 -11.10 24.17
N LEU A 89 -6.31 -11.16 23.26
CA LEU A 89 -4.91 -11.47 23.61
C LEU A 89 -4.34 -10.47 24.64
N THR A 90 -4.68 -9.19 24.50
CA THR A 90 -4.27 -8.15 25.47
C THR A 90 -4.88 -8.42 26.84
N THR A 91 -6.19 -8.69 26.91
CA THR A 91 -6.88 -8.98 28.17
C THR A 91 -6.40 -10.27 28.85
N GLU A 92 -6.14 -11.32 28.07
CA GLU A 92 -5.64 -12.61 28.56
C GLU A 92 -4.24 -12.45 29.19
N GLN A 93 -3.36 -11.70 28.55
CA GLN A 93 -2.01 -11.45 29.09
C GLN A 93 -2.01 -10.57 30.34
N ILE A 94 -2.87 -9.56 30.39
CA ILE A 94 -3.03 -8.73 31.59
C ILE A 94 -3.46 -9.61 32.76
N ARG A 95 -4.49 -10.44 32.59
CA ARG A 95 -4.95 -11.37 33.63
C ARG A 95 -3.89 -12.39 34.03
N TYR A 96 -3.16 -12.93 33.07
CA TYR A 96 -2.06 -13.83 33.33
C TYR A 96 -1.00 -13.16 34.21
N LEU A 97 -0.58 -11.94 33.88
CA LEU A 97 0.37 -11.18 34.70
C LEU A 97 -0.18 -10.79 36.07
N GLN A 98 -1.47 -10.47 36.20
CA GLN A 98 -2.12 -10.22 37.50
C GLN A 98 -2.12 -11.45 38.41
N THR A 99 -2.28 -12.65 37.83
CA THR A 99 -2.42 -13.90 38.60
C THR A 99 -1.08 -14.57 38.88
N ASN A 100 -0.16 -14.52 37.91
CA ASN A 100 1.11 -15.26 37.91
C ASN A 100 2.33 -14.35 38.08
N GLY A 101 2.16 -13.03 38.00
CA GLY A 101 3.22 -12.06 38.19
C GLY A 101 3.76 -12.08 39.62
N THR A 102 5.07 -11.88 39.74
CA THR A 102 5.76 -11.77 41.03
C THR A 102 5.76 -10.34 41.58
N GLU A 103 5.47 -9.36 40.72
CA GLU A 103 5.50 -7.92 41.00
C GLU A 103 4.08 -7.34 40.91
N ASP A 104 3.84 -6.23 41.59
CA ASP A 104 2.60 -5.45 41.49
C ASP A 104 2.63 -4.61 40.21
N HIS A 105 1.99 -5.10 39.15
CA HIS A 105 2.07 -4.52 37.81
C HIS A 105 1.11 -3.34 37.60
N GLU A 106 1.58 -2.30 36.91
CA GLU A 106 0.74 -1.21 36.40
C GLU A 106 0.58 -1.35 34.89
N PHE A 107 -0.67 -1.51 34.45
CA PHE A 107 -0.99 -1.76 33.04
C PHE A 107 -1.46 -0.49 32.34
N SER A 108 -0.96 -0.27 31.13
CA SER A 108 -1.47 0.76 30.22
C SER A 108 -1.75 0.14 28.84
N ILE A 109 -2.83 0.56 28.19
CA ILE A 109 -3.21 0.12 26.85
C ILE A 109 -3.30 1.34 25.94
N PHE A 110 -2.53 1.35 24.86
CA PHE A 110 -2.54 2.37 23.82
C PHE A 110 -3.25 1.78 22.59
N TRP A 111 -4.55 2.06 22.47
CA TRP A 111 -5.34 1.60 21.34
C TRP A 111 -5.02 2.38 20.07
N THR A 112 -4.66 1.68 19.00
CA THR A 112 -4.31 2.28 17.71
C THR A 112 -5.37 1.99 16.64
N PRO A 113 -5.86 2.99 15.88
CA PRO A 113 -5.65 4.41 16.08
C PRO A 113 -6.60 5.01 17.15
N ARG A 114 -7.59 4.25 17.61
CA ARG A 114 -8.64 4.73 18.51
C ARG A 114 -9.13 3.64 19.43
N ARG A 115 -9.84 4.03 20.49
CA ARG A 115 -10.62 3.15 21.35
C ARG A 115 -11.95 2.81 20.67
N THR A 116 -12.40 1.55 20.82
CA THR A 116 -13.70 1.09 20.29
C THR A 116 -14.66 0.77 21.43
N PHE A 117 -15.97 0.82 21.15
CA PHE A 117 -16.98 0.38 22.11
C PHE A 117 -16.78 -1.11 22.47
N LEU A 118 -16.47 -1.94 21.46
CA LEU A 118 -16.20 -3.36 21.66
C LEU A 118 -15.01 -3.60 22.61
N ALA A 119 -13.93 -2.84 22.46
CA ALA A 119 -12.79 -2.94 23.39
C ALA A 119 -13.22 -2.62 24.84
N ASN A 120 -14.08 -1.63 25.04
CA ASN A 120 -14.58 -1.28 26.38
C ASN A 120 -15.42 -2.40 26.97
N GLN A 121 -16.36 -2.90 26.17
CA GLN A 121 -17.24 -3.97 26.61
C GLN A 121 -16.44 -5.22 26.99
N ILE A 122 -15.42 -5.60 26.21
CA ILE A 122 -14.57 -6.75 26.56
C ILE A 122 -13.77 -6.47 27.85
N LEU A 123 -13.20 -5.28 28.03
CA LEU A 123 -12.51 -4.94 29.28
C LEU A 123 -13.44 -4.94 30.50
N GLU A 124 -14.72 -4.59 30.32
CA GLU A 124 -15.74 -4.58 31.36
C GLU A 124 -16.21 -6.00 31.69
N ASP A 125 -16.50 -6.81 30.67
CA ASP A 125 -16.89 -8.21 30.79
C ASP A 125 -15.76 -9.04 31.46
N GLU A 126 -14.50 -8.72 31.15
CA GLU A 126 -13.33 -9.31 31.81
C GLU A 126 -13.00 -8.63 33.17
N GLY A 127 -13.75 -7.64 33.61
CA GLY A 127 -13.61 -7.04 34.94
C GLY A 127 -12.31 -6.28 35.21
N ILE A 128 -11.48 -6.03 34.18
CA ILE A 128 -10.16 -5.38 34.32
C ILE A 128 -10.18 -3.88 34.00
N THR A 129 -11.34 -3.32 33.66
CA THR A 129 -11.47 -1.90 33.27
C THR A 129 -10.91 -0.92 34.31
N GLY A 130 -11.02 -1.25 35.61
CA GLY A 130 -10.49 -0.43 36.70
C GLY A 130 -8.99 -0.59 36.95
N ASP A 131 -8.37 -1.62 36.37
CA ASP A 131 -6.98 -2.00 36.62
C ASP A 131 -6.03 -1.54 35.52
N VAL A 132 -6.56 -0.96 34.45
CA VAL A 132 -5.81 -0.59 33.24
C VAL A 132 -5.99 0.88 32.91
N ASN A 133 -4.88 1.55 32.59
CA ASN A 133 -4.93 2.91 32.06
C ASN A 133 -5.10 2.85 30.54
N VAL A 134 -6.24 3.33 30.02
CA VAL A 134 -6.55 3.27 28.59
C VAL A 134 -6.30 4.60 27.91
N TYR A 135 -5.49 4.58 26.85
CA TYR A 135 -5.16 5.72 26.02
C TYR A 135 -5.42 5.41 24.54
N GLU A 136 -5.50 6.45 23.73
CA GLU A 136 -5.58 6.36 22.27
C GLU A 136 -4.27 6.83 21.66
N TYR A 137 -3.77 6.10 20.68
CA TYR A 137 -2.63 6.49 19.87
C TYR A 137 -3.09 6.68 18.42
N PRO A 138 -3.43 7.90 17.98
CA PRO A 138 -4.08 8.18 16.69
C PRO A 138 -3.14 8.11 15.49
N PHE A 139 -2.45 6.99 15.34
CA PHE A 139 -1.55 6.71 14.24
C PHE A 139 -2.29 6.02 13.09
N TYR A 140 -2.70 6.82 12.10
CA TYR A 140 -3.46 6.35 10.93
C TYR A 140 -2.54 6.04 9.75
N PHE A 141 -2.06 7.06 9.03
CA PHE A 141 -1.15 6.87 7.91
C PHE A 141 0.27 6.59 8.41
N PHE A 142 0.85 5.50 7.95
CA PHE A 142 2.26 5.16 8.06
C PHE A 142 2.98 5.69 6.82
N PRO A 143 4.00 6.56 6.99
CA PRO A 143 4.79 7.09 5.88
C PRO A 143 5.81 6.05 5.44
N LEU A 144 5.54 5.39 4.31
CA LEU A 144 6.44 4.43 3.69
C LEU A 144 7.53 5.15 2.88
N GLU A 145 7.15 6.19 2.14
CA GLU A 145 8.03 7.01 1.31
C GLU A 145 7.58 8.48 1.36
N ASP A 146 8.36 9.38 0.73
CA ASP A 146 8.03 10.81 0.63
C ASP A 146 6.75 11.09 -0.20
N ASP A 147 6.28 10.10 -0.96
CA ASP A 147 5.10 10.13 -1.81
C ASP A 147 4.10 8.98 -1.52
N VAL A 148 4.36 8.14 -0.52
CA VAL A 148 3.51 6.99 -0.17
C VAL A 148 3.11 6.99 1.30
N LEU A 149 1.80 7.11 1.54
CA LEU A 149 1.15 6.95 2.84
C LEU A 149 0.24 5.72 2.79
N SER A 150 0.42 4.79 3.73
CA SER A 150 -0.38 3.57 3.84
C SER A 150 -1.08 3.48 5.19
N LEU A 151 -2.24 2.84 5.29
CA LEU A 151 -2.84 2.50 6.58
C LEU A 151 -2.31 1.18 7.17
N GLU A 152 -1.54 0.41 6.38
CA GLU A 152 -0.99 -0.90 6.74
C GLU A 152 -2.07 -1.83 7.35
N LEU A 153 -3.21 -1.91 6.67
CA LEU A 153 -4.35 -2.77 7.04
C LEU A 153 -4.37 -4.00 6.11
N ALA A 154 -3.56 -5.00 6.43
CA ALA A 154 -3.38 -6.21 5.60
C ALA A 154 -4.71 -6.93 5.28
N ASP A 155 -5.66 -6.94 6.23
CA ASP A 155 -6.94 -7.65 6.11
C ASP A 155 -8.00 -6.84 5.34
N SER A 156 -7.73 -5.57 5.01
CA SER A 156 -8.73 -4.62 4.47
C SER A 156 -9.37 -5.08 3.16
N PHE A 157 -8.65 -5.83 2.32
CA PHE A 157 -9.22 -6.36 1.09
C PHE A 157 -10.34 -7.38 1.38
N GLY A 158 -10.09 -8.33 2.28
CA GLY A 158 -11.09 -9.32 2.69
C GLY A 158 -12.24 -8.68 3.47
N GLU A 159 -11.93 -7.77 4.38
CA GLU A 159 -12.94 -6.97 5.11
C GLU A 159 -13.92 -6.30 4.14
N ILE A 160 -13.41 -5.52 3.18
CA ILE A 160 -14.24 -4.72 2.28
C ILE A 160 -15.00 -5.60 1.28
N TYR A 161 -14.32 -6.51 0.58
CA TYR A 161 -14.91 -7.18 -0.59
C TYR A 161 -15.55 -8.54 -0.29
N LEU A 162 -15.08 -9.25 0.74
CA LEU A 162 -15.63 -10.55 1.12
C LEU A 162 -16.64 -10.42 2.28
N HIS A 163 -16.26 -9.70 3.34
CA HIS A 163 -17.07 -9.58 4.55
C HIS A 163 -18.01 -8.37 4.55
N GLN A 164 -17.83 -7.44 3.60
CA GLN A 164 -18.58 -6.19 3.50
C GLN A 164 -18.48 -5.33 4.77
N ASP A 165 -17.34 -5.40 5.45
CA ASP A 165 -17.00 -4.56 6.59
C ASP A 165 -16.45 -3.21 6.11
N PRO A 166 -17.14 -2.08 6.39
CA PRO A 166 -16.71 -0.76 5.96
C PRO A 166 -15.66 -0.13 6.89
N ASN A 167 -15.15 -0.83 7.91
CA ASN A 167 -14.29 -0.24 8.92
C ASN A 167 -12.99 0.35 8.34
N SER A 168 -12.32 -0.35 7.42
CA SER A 168 -11.10 0.16 6.79
C SER A 168 -11.38 1.43 5.95
N ILE A 169 -12.57 1.55 5.35
CA ILE A 169 -13.03 2.79 4.67
C ILE A 169 -13.19 3.92 5.69
N HIS A 170 -13.75 3.62 6.87
CA HIS A 170 -13.89 4.59 7.95
C HIS A 170 -12.55 5.12 8.45
N LEU A 171 -11.57 4.22 8.66
CA LEU A 171 -10.22 4.59 9.06
C LEU A 171 -9.55 5.47 8.00
N ALA A 172 -9.73 5.17 6.71
CA ALA A 172 -9.24 6.01 5.62
C ALA A 172 -9.88 7.40 5.59
N SER A 173 -11.19 7.50 5.80
CA SER A 173 -11.87 8.79 5.93
C SER A 173 -11.36 9.60 7.12
N LYS A 174 -11.10 8.97 8.28
CA LYS A 174 -10.51 9.65 9.45
C LYS A 174 -9.07 10.12 9.17
N ALA A 175 -8.27 9.31 8.50
CA ALA A 175 -6.90 9.66 8.12
C ALA A 175 -6.87 10.86 7.16
N LEU A 176 -7.74 10.86 6.13
CA LEU A 176 -7.88 11.98 5.20
C LEU A 176 -8.45 13.23 5.86
N MET A 177 -9.32 13.08 6.86
CA MET A 177 -9.78 14.22 7.66
C MET A 177 -8.63 14.88 8.42
N GLN A 178 -7.65 14.12 8.94
CA GLN A 178 -6.46 14.71 9.57
C GLN A 178 -5.67 15.62 8.61
N ILE A 179 -5.59 15.22 7.33
CA ILE A 179 -4.99 16.07 6.28
C ILE A 179 -5.81 17.35 6.08
N GLN A 180 -7.15 17.26 5.99
CA GLN A 180 -8.00 18.45 5.88
C GLN A 180 -7.88 19.38 7.08
N MET A 181 -7.79 18.83 8.29
CA MET A 181 -7.61 19.62 9.52
C MET A 181 -6.31 20.44 9.52
N ARG A 182 -5.30 19.99 8.77
CA ARG A 182 -4.02 20.67 8.66
C ARG A 182 -3.95 21.64 7.49
N HIS A 183 -4.41 21.21 6.31
CA HIS A 183 -4.21 21.94 5.06
C HIS A 183 -5.45 22.66 4.54
N GLY A 184 -6.61 22.48 5.19
CA GLY A 184 -7.91 22.90 4.69
C GLY A 184 -8.59 21.82 3.84
N LEU A 185 -9.85 22.07 3.49
CA LEU A 185 -10.69 21.15 2.73
C LEU A 185 -10.12 20.86 1.36
N PHE A 186 -10.25 19.63 0.88
CA PHE A 186 -9.96 19.30 -0.51
C PHE A 186 -10.90 20.09 -1.42
N PRO A 187 -10.42 20.99 -2.29
CA PRO A 187 -11.30 21.80 -3.14
C PRO A 187 -12.21 20.95 -4.02
N LYS A 188 -11.70 19.80 -4.48
CA LYS A 188 -12.47 18.77 -5.16
C LYS A 188 -12.17 17.39 -4.62
N ILE A 189 -13.21 16.55 -4.54
CA ILE A 189 -13.09 15.10 -4.35
C ILE A 189 -13.65 14.42 -5.60
N ILE A 190 -12.78 13.73 -6.31
CA ILE A 190 -13.06 13.07 -7.58
C ILE A 190 -12.87 11.57 -7.34
N GLY A 191 -13.71 10.72 -7.92
CA GLY A 191 -13.47 9.29 -7.76
C GLY A 191 -14.31 8.37 -8.62
N GLN A 192 -13.93 7.11 -8.57
CA GLN A 192 -14.56 5.99 -9.28
C GLN A 192 -14.70 4.81 -8.33
N GLY A 193 -15.93 4.28 -8.23
CA GLY A 193 -16.29 3.09 -7.46
C GLY A 193 -17.11 3.39 -6.20
N ASP A 194 -17.77 2.35 -5.68
CA ASP A 194 -18.78 2.50 -4.64
C ASP A 194 -18.15 2.71 -3.26
N ASN A 195 -17.04 2.04 -2.94
CA ASN A 195 -16.29 2.29 -1.70
C ASN A 195 -15.59 3.65 -1.73
N ALA A 196 -15.14 4.09 -2.91
CA ALA A 196 -14.62 5.44 -3.11
C ALA A 196 -15.69 6.51 -2.84
N ARG A 197 -16.93 6.25 -3.30
CA ARG A 197 -18.09 7.11 -3.01
C ARG A 197 -18.42 7.12 -1.52
N ALA A 198 -18.47 5.95 -0.88
CA ALA A 198 -18.71 5.82 0.55
C ALA A 198 -17.67 6.60 1.38
N LEU A 199 -16.39 6.52 1.02
CA LEU A 199 -15.32 7.30 1.63
C LEU A 199 -15.55 8.80 1.51
N ALA A 200 -15.91 9.28 0.30
CA ALA A 200 -16.21 10.68 0.05
C ALA A 200 -17.43 11.16 0.87
N ASP A 201 -18.49 10.36 0.95
CA ASP A 201 -19.67 10.65 1.75
C ASP A 201 -19.35 10.75 3.25
N GLN A 202 -18.49 9.85 3.76
CA GLN A 202 -18.03 9.92 5.14
C GLN A 202 -17.20 11.17 5.42
N LEU A 203 -16.30 11.58 4.50
CA LEU A 203 -15.55 12.83 4.63
C LEU A 203 -16.48 14.06 4.67
N LEU A 204 -17.49 14.10 3.79
CA LEU A 204 -18.48 15.18 3.78
C LEU A 204 -19.33 15.20 5.05
N ARG A 205 -19.66 14.03 5.61
CA ARG A 205 -20.39 13.91 6.86
C ARG A 205 -19.57 14.41 8.05
N MET A 206 -18.33 13.94 8.17
CA MET A 206 -17.42 14.38 9.24
C MET A 206 -17.15 15.89 9.19
N ARG A 207 -17.09 16.49 8.00
CA ARG A 207 -17.02 17.96 7.87
C ARG A 207 -18.23 18.64 8.50
N LYS A 208 -19.45 18.17 8.20
CA LYS A 208 -20.68 18.74 8.77
C LYS A 208 -20.72 18.61 10.30
N GLU A 209 -20.18 17.53 10.84
CA GLU A 209 -20.06 17.31 12.29
C GLU A 209 -19.12 18.38 12.90
N VAL A 210 -17.95 18.62 12.30
CA VAL A 210 -17.01 19.67 12.74
C VAL A 210 -17.65 21.06 12.66
N ASP A 211 -18.33 21.39 11.55
CA ASP A 211 -19.01 22.68 11.38
C ASP A 211 -20.11 22.90 12.44
N ALA A 212 -20.82 21.82 12.82
CA ALA A 212 -21.86 21.87 13.85
C ALA A 212 -21.27 22.03 15.27
N GLU A 213 -20.17 21.34 15.58
CA GLU A 213 -19.46 21.48 16.86
C GLU A 213 -18.96 22.92 17.06
N GLU A 214 -18.39 23.55 16.02
CA GLU A 214 -17.98 24.96 16.07
C GLU A 214 -19.17 25.89 16.32
N THR A 215 -20.30 25.67 15.63
CA THR A 215 -21.50 26.51 15.75
C THR A 215 -22.14 26.39 17.14
N SER A 216 -22.02 25.22 17.77
CA SER A 216 -22.59 24.95 19.10
C SER A 216 -21.85 25.62 20.26
N GLY A 217 -20.62 26.14 20.02
CA GLY A 217 -19.79 26.74 21.07
C GLY A 217 -19.25 25.72 22.10
N LEU A 218 -19.44 24.41 21.86
CA LEU A 218 -18.94 23.33 22.73
C LEU A 218 -17.44 23.05 22.53
N SER A 219 -16.81 23.68 21.53
CA SER A 219 -15.37 23.55 21.26
C SER A 219 -14.58 24.65 21.97
N ASP A 220 -13.71 24.23 22.90
CA ASP A 220 -12.73 25.09 23.60
C ASP A 220 -11.52 25.43 22.69
N THR A 221 -11.46 24.86 21.49
CA THR A 221 -10.39 25.12 20.54
C THR A 221 -10.78 26.28 19.63
N SER A 222 -9.91 27.30 19.57
CA SER A 222 -9.95 28.42 18.62
C SER A 222 -9.69 27.98 17.17
N ARG A 223 -10.29 26.87 16.73
CA ARG A 223 -10.26 26.38 15.35
C ARG A 223 -11.25 27.24 14.57
N ARG A 224 -10.70 28.08 13.69
CA ARG A 224 -11.49 28.80 12.70
C ARG A 224 -11.91 27.77 11.65
N GLY A 225 -13.21 27.73 11.33
CA GLY A 225 -13.80 26.78 10.40
C GLY A 225 -12.96 26.43 9.18
N LEU A 226 -13.04 25.16 8.79
CA LEU A 226 -12.28 24.60 7.69
C LEU A 226 -12.62 25.34 6.39
N VAL A 227 -11.61 26.00 5.82
CA VAL A 227 -11.68 26.61 4.49
C VAL A 227 -11.04 25.69 3.46
N THR A 228 -11.34 25.92 2.18
CA THR A 228 -10.67 25.28 1.06
C THR A 228 -9.16 25.45 1.13
N SER A 229 -8.45 24.34 0.91
CA SER A 229 -7.00 24.32 0.93
C SER A 229 -6.40 25.21 -0.16
N PRO A 230 -5.40 26.05 0.15
CA PRO A 230 -4.64 26.80 -0.85
C PRO A 230 -3.49 25.98 -1.46
N THR A 231 -3.13 24.84 -0.88
CA THR A 231 -1.96 24.02 -1.26
C THR A 231 -2.34 22.69 -1.88
N ILE A 232 -3.57 22.20 -1.66
CA ILE A 232 -4.07 20.95 -2.23
C ILE A 232 -5.05 21.27 -3.35
N GLU A 233 -4.83 20.68 -4.51
CA GLU A 233 -5.66 20.90 -5.69
C GLU A 233 -6.94 20.04 -5.67
N ALA A 234 -6.79 18.74 -5.42
CA ALA A 234 -7.90 17.78 -5.37
C ALA A 234 -7.50 16.49 -4.64
N LEU A 235 -8.51 15.72 -4.22
CA LEU A 235 -8.40 14.33 -3.82
C LEU A 235 -8.99 13.44 -4.92
N ILE A 236 -8.23 12.46 -5.42
CA ILE A 236 -8.71 11.44 -6.37
C ILE A 236 -8.80 10.10 -5.62
N VAL A 237 -9.97 9.46 -5.64
CA VAL A 237 -10.24 8.20 -4.91
C VAL A 237 -10.66 7.12 -5.89
N ILE A 238 -9.91 6.02 -5.93
CA ILE A 238 -10.20 4.86 -6.79
C ILE A 238 -10.45 3.64 -5.91
N ASP A 239 -11.61 3.02 -6.07
CA ASP A 239 -11.95 1.75 -5.44
C ASP A 239 -11.24 0.59 -6.19
N ARG A 240 -10.60 -0.34 -5.46
CA ARG A 240 -9.85 -1.45 -6.07
C ARG A 240 -10.73 -2.34 -6.93
N SER A 241 -12.01 -2.50 -6.58
CA SER A 241 -12.98 -3.34 -7.32
C SER A 241 -13.31 -2.81 -8.72
N VAL A 242 -12.95 -1.57 -9.02
CA VAL A 242 -13.02 -0.99 -10.37
C VAL A 242 -12.03 -1.69 -11.30
N ASP A 243 -10.90 -2.13 -10.76
CA ASP A 243 -9.83 -2.75 -11.53
C ASP A 243 -9.18 -3.91 -10.76
N PHE A 244 -9.83 -5.07 -10.68
CA PHE A 244 -9.17 -6.25 -10.10
C PHE A 244 -8.13 -6.89 -11.02
N ALA A 245 -8.17 -6.61 -12.32
CA ALA A 245 -7.23 -7.23 -13.27
C ALA A 245 -5.77 -6.85 -12.98
N THR A 246 -5.48 -5.57 -12.72
CA THR A 246 -4.11 -5.11 -12.46
C THR A 246 -3.39 -5.90 -11.35
N PRO A 247 -3.91 -6.04 -10.10
CA PRO A 247 -3.22 -6.81 -9.06
C PRO A 247 -3.19 -8.33 -9.31
N LEU A 248 -4.00 -8.86 -10.24
CA LEU A 248 -3.95 -10.27 -10.61
C LEU A 248 -2.83 -10.58 -11.61
N MET A 249 -2.42 -9.60 -12.43
CA MET A 249 -1.28 -9.70 -13.33
C MET A 249 0.03 -9.81 -12.54
N SER A 250 1.02 -10.50 -13.10
CA SER A 250 2.37 -10.52 -12.54
C SER A 250 3.05 -9.17 -12.76
N GLN A 251 3.51 -8.54 -11.68
CA GLN A 251 4.22 -7.25 -11.75
C GLN A 251 5.59 -7.42 -12.44
N LEU A 252 6.01 -6.46 -13.28
CA LEU A 252 7.26 -6.56 -14.06
C LEU A 252 8.28 -5.43 -13.79
N THR A 253 8.00 -4.55 -12.83
CA THR A 253 9.01 -3.63 -12.29
C THR A 253 9.97 -4.37 -11.36
N TYR A 254 11.11 -3.76 -11.04
CA TYR A 254 12.07 -4.37 -10.12
C TYR A 254 11.46 -4.62 -8.74
N GLU A 255 10.85 -3.61 -8.13
CA GLU A 255 10.19 -3.74 -6.83
C GLU A 255 8.99 -4.67 -6.88
N GLY A 256 8.21 -4.61 -7.97
CA GLY A 256 7.06 -5.51 -8.16
C GLY A 256 7.47 -6.99 -8.22
N LEU A 257 8.56 -7.33 -8.91
CA LEU A 257 9.06 -8.71 -8.93
C LEU A 257 9.73 -9.14 -7.62
N ILE A 258 10.28 -8.20 -6.86
CA ILE A 258 10.75 -8.48 -5.49
C ILE A 258 9.55 -8.84 -4.61
N ASP A 259 8.47 -8.07 -4.70
CA ASP A 259 7.23 -8.30 -3.96
C ASP A 259 6.58 -9.65 -4.31
N GLU A 260 6.50 -9.99 -5.60
CA GLU A 260 5.99 -11.29 -6.08
C GLU A 260 6.81 -12.49 -5.55
N LEU A 261 8.11 -12.31 -5.30
CA LEU A 261 9.01 -13.40 -4.87
C LEU A 261 9.18 -13.49 -3.35
N TYR A 262 9.17 -12.35 -2.66
CA TYR A 262 9.57 -12.27 -1.24
C TYR A 262 8.52 -11.65 -0.32
N GLU A 263 7.46 -11.04 -0.86
CA GLU A 263 6.44 -10.27 -0.14
C GLU A 263 7.05 -9.10 0.67
N ILE A 264 6.93 -7.88 0.14
CA ILE A 264 7.43 -6.68 0.81
C ILE A 264 6.48 -6.32 1.95
N THR A 265 7.02 -6.25 3.16
CA THR A 265 6.27 -5.83 4.34
C THR A 265 7.00 -4.69 5.04
N ASN A 266 6.33 -3.54 5.19
CA ASN A 266 6.87 -2.36 5.86
C ASN A 266 8.27 -1.94 5.33
N ASN A 267 8.43 -1.88 4.00
CA ASN A 267 9.69 -1.60 3.29
C ASN A 267 10.82 -2.61 3.59
N GLN A 268 10.46 -3.85 3.92
CA GLN A 268 11.43 -4.91 4.22
C GLN A 268 11.09 -6.22 3.52
N ILE A 269 12.12 -6.98 3.20
CA ILE A 269 12.02 -8.39 2.80
C ILE A 269 12.90 -9.26 3.69
N GLU A 270 12.54 -10.53 3.82
CA GLU A 270 13.36 -11.55 4.49
C GLU A 270 13.99 -12.51 3.47
N VAL A 271 15.30 -12.44 3.31
CA VAL A 271 16.04 -13.23 2.33
C VAL A 271 16.96 -14.21 3.03
N ASP A 272 17.17 -15.40 2.47
CA ASP A 272 18.14 -16.36 3.01
C ASP A 272 19.56 -15.75 3.03
N SER A 273 20.26 -15.90 4.15
CA SER A 273 21.67 -15.46 4.30
C SER A 273 22.63 -16.05 3.26
N THR A 274 22.26 -17.17 2.62
CA THR A 274 23.03 -17.77 1.52
C THR A 274 22.94 -16.98 0.22
N ILE A 275 21.84 -16.25 0.00
CA ILE A 275 21.62 -15.40 -1.16
C ILE A 275 22.33 -14.07 -0.94
N ILE A 276 22.12 -13.44 0.23
CA ILE A 276 22.67 -12.10 0.52
C ILE A 276 23.79 -12.18 1.55
N GLY A 277 25.01 -11.92 1.09
CA GLY A 277 26.19 -11.85 1.96
C GLY A 277 26.99 -13.14 2.07
N ALA A 278 26.90 -14.04 1.08
CA ALA A 278 27.92 -15.05 0.86
C ALA A 278 29.29 -14.35 0.67
N THR A 279 30.04 -14.22 1.76
CA THR A 279 31.50 -14.30 1.69
C THR A 279 31.80 -15.76 1.42
N ALA A 280 32.60 -16.07 0.39
CA ALA A 280 33.08 -17.42 0.12
C ALA A 280 33.57 -18.05 1.43
N ALA A 281 32.73 -18.87 2.07
CA ALA A 281 33.05 -19.51 3.31
C ALA A 281 34.19 -20.47 2.99
N THR A 282 35.35 -20.23 3.58
CA THR A 282 36.41 -21.23 3.64
C THR A 282 35.80 -22.49 4.24
N ALA A 283 35.62 -23.49 3.38
CA ALA A 283 35.10 -24.80 3.74
C ALA A 283 35.97 -25.38 4.86
N ASN A 284 35.49 -25.31 6.11
CA ASN A 284 35.91 -26.13 7.25
C ASN A 284 35.21 -25.66 8.53
N THR A 285 33.89 -25.88 8.64
CA THR A 285 33.22 -26.19 9.92
C THR A 285 31.78 -26.62 9.67
N PRO A 286 31.35 -27.80 10.13
CA PRO A 286 29.96 -28.22 10.03
C PRO A 286 29.20 -27.65 11.23
N THR A 287 28.53 -26.51 11.06
CA THR A 287 27.54 -26.01 12.02
C THR A 287 26.16 -26.06 11.40
N SER A 288 25.18 -26.46 12.22
CA SER A 288 23.79 -26.74 11.89
C SER A 288 23.18 -25.85 10.79
N ASN A 289 22.72 -26.47 9.70
CA ASN A 289 21.97 -25.86 8.59
C ASN A 289 20.57 -25.38 9.01
N THR A 290 20.50 -24.37 9.88
CA THR A 290 19.31 -23.51 9.95
C THR A 290 19.65 -22.26 9.15
N SER A 291 19.11 -22.15 7.94
CA SER A 291 19.29 -20.94 7.14
C SER A 291 18.78 -19.73 7.93
N LYS A 292 19.69 -18.82 8.29
CA LYS A 292 19.29 -17.58 8.95
C LYS A 292 18.73 -16.67 7.88
N LYS A 293 17.46 -16.25 8.02
CA LYS A 293 16.91 -15.19 7.20
C LYS A 293 17.51 -13.84 7.63
N LYS A 294 17.82 -13.00 6.66
CA LYS A 294 18.33 -11.64 6.85
C LYS A 294 17.28 -10.66 6.34
N LYS A 295 16.99 -9.63 7.14
CA LYS A 295 16.14 -8.51 6.73
C LYS A 295 16.90 -7.55 5.83
N VAL A 296 16.29 -7.17 4.73
CA VAL A 296 16.80 -6.15 3.80
C VAL A 296 15.79 -5.01 3.80
N GLN A 297 16.27 -3.78 3.99
CA GLN A 297 15.46 -2.57 3.88
C GLN A 297 15.39 -2.15 2.41
N LEU A 298 14.20 -1.81 1.93
CA LEU A 298 13.88 -1.41 0.57
C LEU A 298 13.14 -0.07 0.62
N ASP A 299 13.88 1.03 0.63
CA ASP A 299 13.33 2.38 0.59
C ASP A 299 14.30 3.36 -0.11
N SER A 300 13.84 4.58 -0.36
CA SER A 300 14.62 5.61 -1.05
C SER A 300 15.86 6.11 -0.29
N SER A 301 16.09 5.67 0.95
CA SER A 301 17.36 5.97 1.64
C SER A 301 18.55 5.28 0.96
N ASP A 302 18.29 4.17 0.26
CA ASP A 302 19.23 3.59 -0.70
C ASP A 302 19.06 4.22 -2.09
N LYS A 303 20.05 5.04 -2.47
CA LYS A 303 20.06 5.74 -3.76
C LYS A 303 20.12 4.83 -4.97
N LEU A 304 20.68 3.62 -4.84
CA LEU A 304 20.67 2.64 -5.91
C LEU A 304 19.27 2.06 -6.05
N PHE A 305 18.66 1.62 -4.94
CA PHE A 305 17.29 1.10 -4.96
C PHE A 305 16.29 2.12 -5.54
N ALA A 306 16.39 3.38 -5.15
CA ALA A 306 15.55 4.46 -5.70
C ALA A 306 15.64 4.60 -7.24
N GLN A 307 16.76 4.21 -7.86
CA GLN A 307 16.91 4.19 -9.33
C GLN A 307 16.39 2.90 -9.97
N LEU A 308 16.34 1.81 -9.21
CA LEU A 308 15.98 0.48 -9.72
C LEU A 308 14.49 0.17 -9.53
N ARG A 309 13.90 0.55 -8.38
CA ARG A 309 12.59 0.07 -7.91
C ARG A 309 11.47 0.21 -8.95
N ASP A 310 11.42 1.36 -9.61
CA ASP A 310 10.37 1.73 -10.57
C ASP A 310 10.71 1.34 -12.02
N ALA A 311 11.92 0.84 -12.27
CA ALA A 311 12.35 0.43 -13.60
C ALA A 311 11.72 -0.91 -14.00
N ASN A 312 11.41 -1.08 -15.28
CA ASN A 312 11.09 -2.41 -15.81
C ASN A 312 12.30 -3.33 -15.62
N PHE A 313 12.06 -4.57 -15.20
CA PHE A 313 13.14 -5.50 -14.87
C PHE A 313 14.09 -5.79 -16.06
N ALA A 314 13.59 -5.69 -17.30
CA ALA A 314 14.40 -5.90 -18.50
C ALA A 314 15.66 -5.02 -18.56
N ILE A 315 15.62 -3.82 -17.97
CA ILE A 315 16.74 -2.86 -18.01
C ILE A 315 17.60 -2.85 -16.74
N VAL A 316 17.16 -3.50 -15.66
CA VAL A 316 17.83 -3.50 -14.35
C VAL A 316 19.25 -4.03 -14.44
N GLY A 317 19.48 -5.13 -15.18
CA GLY A 317 20.83 -5.67 -15.39
C GLY A 317 21.78 -4.67 -16.07
N GLY A 318 21.25 -3.85 -16.98
CA GLY A 318 22.02 -2.76 -17.62
C GLY A 318 22.35 -1.64 -16.63
N LEU A 319 21.41 -1.25 -15.78
CA LEU A 319 21.60 -0.23 -14.73
C LEU A 319 22.64 -0.68 -13.70
N LEU A 320 22.54 -1.92 -13.19
CA LEU A 320 23.51 -2.50 -12.25
C LEU A 320 24.92 -2.51 -12.84
N ASN A 321 25.08 -2.91 -14.10
CA ASN A 321 26.37 -2.90 -14.79
C ASN A 321 26.95 -1.48 -14.95
N LYS A 322 26.11 -0.47 -15.23
CA LYS A 322 26.54 0.93 -15.30
C LYS A 322 27.08 1.41 -13.94
N VAL A 323 26.38 1.08 -12.86
CA VAL A 323 26.77 1.44 -11.48
C VAL A 323 28.06 0.72 -11.08
N ALA A 324 28.18 -0.57 -11.38
CA ALA A 324 29.39 -1.35 -11.11
C ALA A 324 30.63 -0.74 -11.78
N ARG A 325 30.54 -0.41 -13.08
CA ARG A 325 31.63 0.23 -13.83
C ARG A 325 31.99 1.61 -13.30
N ARG A 326 30.99 2.41 -12.90
CA ARG A 326 31.24 3.71 -12.26
C ARG A 326 32.01 3.54 -10.97
N LEU A 327 31.54 2.67 -10.07
CA LEU A 327 32.19 2.41 -8.78
C LEU A 327 33.62 1.91 -8.95
N GLU A 328 33.86 0.97 -9.88
CA GLU A 328 35.20 0.49 -10.21
C GLU A 328 36.12 1.64 -10.64
N SER A 329 35.66 2.51 -11.54
CA SER A 329 36.42 3.67 -11.98
C SER A 329 36.69 4.69 -10.87
N GLU A 330 35.76 4.86 -9.92
CA GLU A 330 35.91 5.76 -8.78
C GLU A 330 36.87 5.21 -7.72
N TYR A 331 36.94 3.89 -7.55
CA TYR A 331 37.95 3.22 -6.73
C TYR A 331 39.34 3.29 -7.34
N GLU A 332 39.49 3.11 -8.65
CA GLU A 332 40.80 3.23 -9.32
C GLU A 332 41.40 4.62 -9.18
N ARG A 333 40.59 5.69 -9.09
CA ARG A 333 41.08 7.06 -8.83
C ARG A 333 41.88 7.16 -7.55
N ARG A 334 41.64 6.30 -6.54
CA ARG A 334 42.48 6.20 -5.34
C ARG A 334 43.93 5.89 -5.66
N HIS A 335 44.16 4.94 -6.58
CA HIS A 335 45.50 4.53 -6.97
C HIS A 335 46.24 5.62 -7.77
N ASN A 336 45.49 6.57 -8.32
CA ASN A 336 46.01 7.70 -9.11
C ASN A 336 46.15 9.01 -8.33
N ALA A 337 45.74 9.05 -7.05
CA ALA A 337 45.83 10.26 -6.22
C ALA A 337 47.30 10.63 -5.95
N LYS A 338 47.69 11.87 -6.28
CA LYS A 338 49.09 12.35 -6.18
C LYS A 338 49.31 13.37 -5.07
N SER A 339 48.23 13.92 -4.51
CA SER A 339 48.30 14.91 -3.43
C SER A 339 47.67 14.40 -2.13
N THR A 340 48.13 14.94 -1.00
CA THR A 340 47.55 14.64 0.33
C THR A 340 46.12 15.14 0.47
N SER A 341 45.74 16.19 -0.28
CA SER A 341 44.36 16.70 -0.33
C SER A 341 43.42 15.70 -1.01
N GLU A 342 43.82 15.16 -2.17
CA GLU A 342 43.03 14.14 -2.90
C GLU A 342 42.83 12.87 -2.07
N LEU A 343 43.87 12.44 -1.34
CA LEU A 343 43.77 11.29 -0.44
C LEU A 343 42.79 11.55 0.71
N ARG A 344 42.80 12.75 1.29
CA ARG A 344 41.87 13.15 2.36
C ARG A 344 40.43 13.17 1.85
N ASP A 345 40.20 13.73 0.66
CA ASP A 345 38.87 13.79 0.04
C ASP A 345 38.33 12.40 -0.27
N PHE A 346 39.18 11.48 -0.73
CA PHE A 346 38.80 10.08 -0.94
C PHE A 346 38.43 9.37 0.37
N VAL A 347 39.25 9.52 1.42
CA VAL A 347 38.98 8.91 2.73
C VAL A 347 37.65 9.41 3.32
N ASN A 348 37.32 10.68 3.12
CA ASN A 348 36.03 11.25 3.55
C ASN A 348 34.84 10.62 2.81
N LYS A 349 35.01 10.22 1.54
CA LYS A 349 33.95 9.59 0.72
C LYS A 349 33.90 8.06 0.86
N LEU A 350 34.94 7.43 1.39
CA LEU A 350 35.06 5.98 1.48
C LEU A 350 33.87 5.29 2.17
N PRO A 351 33.29 5.79 3.28
CA PRO A 351 32.11 5.16 3.88
C PRO A 351 30.91 5.13 2.93
N ALA A 352 30.69 6.20 2.15
CA ALA A 352 29.60 6.25 1.18
C ALA A 352 29.82 5.24 0.04
N TYR A 353 31.06 5.12 -0.45
CA TYR A 353 31.42 4.12 -1.46
C TYR A 353 31.26 2.68 -0.94
N GLN A 354 31.62 2.41 0.32
CA GLN A 354 31.42 1.10 0.94
C GLN A 354 29.93 0.75 1.07
N ALA A 355 29.10 1.73 1.48
CA ALA A 355 27.65 1.56 1.53
C ALA A 355 27.08 1.27 0.13
N GLU A 356 27.52 2.02 -0.88
CA GLU A 356 27.08 1.84 -2.27
C GLU A 356 27.52 0.49 -2.85
N HIS A 357 28.73 0.01 -2.54
CA HIS A 357 29.16 -1.36 -2.90
C HIS A 357 28.32 -2.44 -2.22
N SER A 358 27.99 -2.25 -0.93
CA SER A 358 27.15 -3.19 -0.21
C SER A 358 25.74 -3.24 -0.82
N SER A 359 25.17 -2.08 -1.13
CA SER A 359 23.89 -1.96 -1.84
C SER A 359 23.93 -2.64 -3.22
N LEU A 360 24.95 -2.34 -4.03
CA LEU A 360 25.14 -2.96 -5.34
C LEU A 360 25.21 -4.48 -5.25
N LYS A 361 25.93 -5.03 -4.26
CA LYS A 361 26.00 -6.47 -4.04
C LYS A 361 24.62 -7.05 -3.72
N ILE A 362 23.90 -6.46 -2.75
CA ILE A 362 22.55 -6.88 -2.36
C ILE A 362 21.62 -6.92 -3.58
N HIS A 363 21.58 -5.84 -4.36
CA HIS A 363 20.68 -5.75 -5.52
C HIS A 363 21.11 -6.62 -6.70
N THR A 364 22.40 -6.93 -6.83
CA THR A 364 22.88 -7.94 -7.79
C THR A 364 22.38 -9.33 -7.40
N ASP A 365 22.57 -9.72 -6.13
CA ASP A 365 22.13 -11.03 -5.60
C ASP A 365 20.59 -11.18 -5.76
N ILE A 366 19.82 -10.14 -5.40
CA ILE A 366 18.35 -10.13 -5.58
C ILE A 366 17.96 -10.21 -7.07
N ALA A 367 18.60 -9.44 -7.94
CA ALA A 367 18.30 -9.44 -9.37
C ALA A 367 18.59 -10.81 -10.02
N GLU A 368 19.60 -11.54 -9.54
CA GLU A 368 19.86 -12.91 -9.98
C GLU A 368 18.73 -13.89 -9.61
N GLU A 369 18.18 -13.77 -8.40
CA GLU A 369 17.01 -14.57 -7.97
C GLU A 369 15.76 -14.23 -8.79
N VAL A 370 15.47 -12.94 -8.99
CA VAL A 370 14.38 -12.49 -9.87
C VAL A 370 14.58 -13.01 -11.30
N MET A 371 15.82 -12.97 -11.81
CA MET A 371 16.14 -13.51 -13.13
C MET A 371 15.93 -15.02 -13.21
N ARG A 372 16.21 -15.77 -12.14
CA ARG A 372 15.96 -17.20 -12.07
C ARG A 372 14.46 -17.50 -12.09
N HIS A 373 13.67 -16.75 -11.32
CA HIS A 373 12.21 -16.86 -11.29
C HIS A 373 11.59 -16.57 -12.65
N THR A 374 11.92 -15.42 -13.26
CA THR A 374 11.37 -14.97 -14.55
C THR A 374 11.80 -15.82 -15.76
N ARG A 375 12.88 -16.60 -15.63
CA ARG A 375 13.31 -17.58 -16.64
C ARG A 375 12.71 -18.96 -16.46
N SER A 376 12.00 -19.21 -15.36
CA SER A 376 11.34 -20.48 -15.13
C SER A 376 10.26 -20.74 -16.18
N ASP A 377 10.06 -22.01 -16.52
CA ASP A 377 9.05 -22.42 -17.48
C ASP A 377 7.62 -22.11 -17.00
N VAL A 378 7.38 -22.22 -15.69
CA VAL A 378 6.10 -21.90 -15.05
C VAL A 378 5.78 -20.41 -15.22
N PHE A 379 6.68 -19.52 -14.78
CA PHE A 379 6.45 -18.07 -14.88
C PHE A 379 6.25 -17.62 -16.34
N ARG A 380 7.04 -18.15 -17.27
CA ARG A 380 6.90 -17.83 -18.70
C ARG A 380 5.54 -18.23 -19.25
N LYS A 381 5.03 -19.39 -18.83
CA LYS A 381 3.71 -19.89 -19.24
C LYS A 381 2.59 -19.06 -18.62
N GLU A 382 2.70 -18.71 -17.34
CA GLU A 382 1.76 -17.80 -16.66
C GLU A 382 1.73 -16.44 -17.38
N LEU A 383 2.89 -15.83 -17.61
CA LEU A 383 3.00 -14.53 -18.27
C LEU A 383 2.43 -14.56 -19.68
N GLU A 384 2.68 -15.61 -20.46
CA GLU A 384 2.10 -15.78 -21.79
C GLU A 384 0.56 -15.83 -21.75
N ILE A 385 -0.02 -16.58 -20.81
CA ILE A 385 -1.48 -16.64 -20.62
C ILE A 385 -2.03 -15.26 -20.25
N GLN A 386 -1.40 -14.59 -19.27
CA GLN A 386 -1.80 -13.26 -18.80
C GLN A 386 -1.80 -12.23 -19.94
N GLN A 387 -0.71 -12.16 -20.72
CA GLN A 387 -0.57 -11.23 -21.83
C GLN A 387 -1.61 -11.49 -22.93
N ASN A 388 -1.85 -12.76 -23.29
CA ASN A 388 -2.85 -13.12 -24.29
C ASN A 388 -4.27 -12.69 -23.84
N ILE A 389 -4.65 -12.98 -22.60
CA ILE A 389 -5.95 -12.57 -22.05
C ILE A 389 -6.06 -11.04 -21.98
N ALA A 390 -5.03 -10.36 -21.49
CA ALA A 390 -4.99 -8.90 -21.38
C ALA A 390 -5.13 -8.24 -22.76
N ALA A 391 -4.44 -8.76 -23.79
CA ALA A 391 -4.54 -8.32 -25.19
C ALA A 391 -5.93 -8.57 -25.81
N GLY A 392 -6.75 -9.42 -25.20
CA GLY A 392 -8.10 -9.76 -25.65
C GLY A 392 -8.16 -10.93 -26.63
N ALA A 393 -7.14 -11.81 -26.62
CA ALA A 393 -7.25 -13.11 -27.27
C ALA A 393 -8.39 -13.93 -26.64
N ASP A 394 -8.95 -14.86 -27.40
CA ASP A 394 -9.96 -15.77 -26.86
C ASP A 394 -9.33 -16.68 -25.81
N ALA A 395 -9.83 -16.60 -24.57
CA ALA A 395 -9.26 -17.28 -23.41
C ALA A 395 -9.28 -18.80 -23.54
N ILE A 396 -10.17 -19.34 -24.38
CA ILE A 396 -10.27 -20.78 -24.67
C ILE A 396 -8.93 -21.34 -25.15
N TYR A 397 -8.17 -20.58 -25.95
CA TYR A 397 -6.87 -21.00 -26.45
C TYR A 397 -5.78 -21.06 -25.36
N GLN A 398 -6.07 -20.58 -24.16
CA GLN A 398 -5.17 -20.65 -23.02
C GLN A 398 -5.55 -21.76 -22.03
N HIS A 399 -6.75 -22.35 -22.14
CA HIS A 399 -7.26 -23.33 -21.19
C HIS A 399 -6.38 -24.57 -21.07
N ASP A 400 -5.92 -25.14 -22.18
CA ASP A 400 -4.99 -26.29 -22.17
C ASP A 400 -3.71 -26.01 -21.35
N LYS A 401 -3.21 -24.76 -21.38
CA LYS A 401 -2.03 -24.36 -20.61
C LYS A 401 -2.34 -24.24 -19.12
N VAL A 402 -3.53 -23.73 -18.76
CA VAL A 402 -4.00 -23.69 -17.36
C VAL A 402 -4.18 -25.10 -16.82
N GLU A 403 -4.78 -26.00 -17.60
CA GLU A 403 -4.93 -27.42 -17.24
C GLU A 403 -3.57 -28.11 -17.06
N GLU A 404 -2.57 -27.77 -17.88
CA GLU A 404 -1.19 -28.24 -17.71
C GLU A 404 -0.57 -27.76 -16.40
N LEU A 405 -0.75 -26.47 -16.04
CA LEU A 405 -0.23 -25.91 -14.78
C LEU A 405 -0.84 -26.63 -13.56
N ILE A 406 -2.16 -26.89 -13.58
CA ILE A 406 -2.84 -27.69 -12.55
C ILE A 406 -2.26 -29.10 -12.48
N SER A 407 -2.08 -29.74 -13.64
CA SER A 407 -1.54 -31.11 -13.73
C SER A 407 -0.09 -31.23 -13.23
N ARG A 408 0.65 -30.11 -13.26
CA ARG A 408 2.03 -30.01 -12.78
C ARG A 408 2.15 -29.62 -11.31
N ASP A 409 1.02 -29.51 -10.59
CA ASP A 409 0.98 -29.11 -9.18
C ASP A 409 1.67 -27.76 -8.93
N VAL A 410 1.49 -26.82 -9.86
CA VAL A 410 1.91 -25.41 -9.66
C VAL A 410 1.08 -24.82 -8.50
N PRO A 411 1.63 -23.92 -7.67
CA PRO A 411 0.91 -23.30 -6.56
C PRO A 411 -0.51 -22.84 -6.95
N LEU A 412 -1.48 -23.11 -6.07
CA LEU A 412 -2.89 -22.87 -6.35
C LEU A 412 -3.17 -21.39 -6.67
N GLU A 413 -2.46 -20.48 -6.00
CA GLU A 413 -2.55 -19.03 -6.17
C GLU A 413 -2.32 -18.62 -7.62
N SER A 414 -1.33 -19.21 -8.29
CA SER A 414 -1.07 -18.97 -9.71
C SER A 414 -2.27 -19.32 -10.57
N THR A 415 -2.83 -20.52 -10.38
CA THR A 415 -4.01 -20.98 -11.13
C THR A 415 -5.22 -20.09 -10.86
N LEU A 416 -5.49 -19.76 -9.60
CA LEU A 416 -6.60 -18.90 -9.21
C LEU A 416 -6.45 -17.49 -9.79
N ARG A 417 -5.23 -16.92 -9.79
CA ARG A 417 -4.97 -15.62 -10.42
C ARG A 417 -5.32 -15.64 -11.90
N LEU A 418 -4.89 -16.65 -12.65
CA LEU A 418 -5.19 -16.78 -14.09
C LEU A 418 -6.70 -16.88 -14.36
N LEU A 419 -7.42 -17.69 -13.59
CA LEU A 419 -8.87 -17.84 -13.75
C LEU A 419 -9.63 -16.57 -13.36
N CYS A 420 -9.23 -15.91 -12.27
CA CYS A 420 -9.82 -14.63 -11.87
C CYS A 420 -9.53 -13.53 -12.91
N LEU A 421 -8.33 -13.55 -13.50
CA LEU A 421 -7.92 -12.62 -14.54
C LEU A 421 -8.77 -12.80 -15.81
N GLU A 422 -8.97 -14.04 -16.27
CA GLU A 422 -9.92 -14.36 -17.35
C GLU A 422 -11.32 -13.83 -17.00
N SER A 423 -11.79 -14.10 -15.78
CA SER A 423 -13.10 -13.64 -15.32
C SER A 423 -13.23 -12.11 -15.41
N CYS A 424 -12.21 -11.37 -14.98
CA CYS A 424 -12.20 -9.92 -15.01
C CYS A 424 -12.22 -9.39 -16.45
N PHE A 425 -11.29 -9.83 -17.31
CA PHE A 425 -11.18 -9.32 -18.68
C PHE A 425 -12.33 -9.73 -19.59
N CYS A 426 -12.90 -10.92 -19.39
CA CYS A 426 -13.93 -11.49 -20.24
C CYS A 426 -15.36 -11.38 -19.67
N GLY A 427 -15.52 -10.77 -18.49
CA GLY A 427 -16.83 -10.65 -17.82
C GLY A 427 -17.38 -11.98 -17.29
N GLY A 428 -16.50 -12.93 -16.95
CA GLY A 428 -16.84 -14.28 -16.50
C GLY A 428 -16.34 -15.38 -17.45
N LEU A 429 -16.15 -16.57 -16.90
CA LEU A 429 -15.79 -17.79 -17.64
C LEU A 429 -17.06 -18.45 -18.20
N ARG A 430 -16.97 -19.18 -19.31
CA ARG A 430 -18.15 -19.92 -19.80
C ARG A 430 -18.55 -20.95 -18.73
N PRO A 431 -19.86 -21.20 -18.51
CA PRO A 431 -20.30 -22.07 -17.41
C PRO A 431 -19.66 -23.46 -17.44
N LYS A 432 -19.48 -24.04 -18.63
CA LYS A 432 -18.84 -25.36 -18.78
C LYS A 432 -17.38 -25.38 -18.35
N ASP A 433 -16.63 -24.33 -18.69
CA ASP A 433 -15.20 -24.24 -18.35
C ASP A 433 -15.02 -23.95 -16.87
N LEU A 434 -15.85 -23.09 -16.30
CA LEU A 434 -15.82 -22.81 -14.87
C LEU A 434 -16.04 -24.08 -14.05
N GLU A 435 -17.05 -24.88 -14.39
CA GLU A 435 -17.32 -26.14 -13.69
C GLU A 435 -16.20 -27.17 -13.91
N LEU A 436 -15.55 -27.17 -15.09
CA LEU A 436 -14.36 -27.99 -15.34
C LEU A 436 -13.20 -27.60 -14.41
N PHE A 437 -12.83 -26.32 -14.37
CA PHE A 437 -11.73 -25.83 -13.55
C PHE A 437 -11.99 -25.99 -12.06
N LYS A 438 -13.22 -25.72 -11.59
CA LYS A 438 -13.61 -26.01 -10.19
C LYS A 438 -13.36 -27.47 -9.85
N ARG A 439 -13.81 -28.39 -10.71
CA ARG A 439 -13.60 -29.83 -10.49
C ARG A 439 -12.11 -30.19 -10.46
N GLN A 440 -11.32 -29.68 -11.40
CA GLN A 440 -9.88 -29.94 -11.45
C GLN A 440 -9.16 -29.40 -10.22
N ILE A 441 -9.48 -28.17 -9.78
CA ILE A 441 -8.89 -27.56 -8.58
C ILE A 441 -9.20 -28.39 -7.33
N LEU A 442 -10.46 -28.79 -7.13
CA LEU A 442 -10.85 -29.58 -5.96
C LEU A 442 -10.19 -30.97 -5.96
N GLN A 443 -9.97 -31.56 -7.14
CA GLN A 443 -9.31 -32.85 -7.29
C GLN A 443 -7.79 -32.77 -7.08
N ALA A 444 -7.14 -31.71 -7.57
CA ALA A 444 -5.69 -31.53 -7.49
C ALA A 444 -5.23 -30.99 -6.14
N TYR A 445 -5.90 -29.96 -5.61
CA TYR A 445 -5.46 -29.21 -4.42
C TYR A 445 -6.28 -29.52 -3.15
N GLY A 446 -7.44 -30.17 -3.31
CA GLY A 446 -8.28 -30.64 -2.20
C GLY A 446 -9.61 -29.90 -2.03
N TYR A 447 -10.55 -30.57 -1.39
CA TYR A 447 -11.95 -30.11 -1.28
C TYR A 447 -12.16 -28.94 -0.31
N GLN A 448 -11.19 -28.63 0.55
CA GLN A 448 -11.23 -27.43 1.39
C GLN A 448 -11.32 -26.14 0.56
N HIS A 449 -10.82 -26.17 -0.68
CA HIS A 449 -10.88 -25.04 -1.61
C HIS A 449 -12.25 -24.78 -2.20
N LEU A 450 -13.28 -25.57 -1.84
CA LEU A 450 -14.66 -25.18 -2.07
C LEU A 450 -14.97 -23.83 -1.40
N LEU A 451 -14.42 -23.60 -0.20
CA LEU A 451 -14.54 -22.32 0.51
C LEU A 451 -13.76 -21.20 -0.18
N THR A 452 -12.58 -21.50 -0.74
CA THR A 452 -11.79 -20.54 -1.53
C THR A 452 -12.55 -20.10 -2.78
N LEU A 453 -13.12 -21.04 -3.52
CA LEU A 453 -13.90 -20.77 -4.73
C LEU A 453 -15.18 -19.97 -4.41
N ASP A 454 -15.88 -20.31 -3.34
CA ASP A 454 -17.04 -19.55 -2.85
C ASP A 454 -16.67 -18.11 -2.45
N ALA A 455 -15.52 -17.91 -1.79
CA ALA A 455 -15.04 -16.57 -1.45
C ALA A 455 -14.70 -15.74 -2.70
N LEU A 456 -14.03 -16.32 -3.70
CA LEU A 456 -13.75 -15.67 -4.98
C LEU A 456 -15.03 -15.34 -5.76
N GLU A 457 -16.05 -16.20 -5.65
CA GLU A 457 -17.36 -15.95 -6.21
C GLU A 457 -18.06 -14.78 -5.50
N LYS A 458 -18.09 -14.77 -4.16
CA LYS A 458 -18.69 -13.68 -3.38
C LYS A 458 -18.07 -12.32 -3.65
N MET A 459 -16.75 -12.27 -3.84
CA MET A 459 -16.03 -11.04 -4.20
C MET A 459 -16.23 -10.61 -5.67
N GLY A 460 -16.81 -11.47 -6.50
CA GLY A 460 -17.00 -11.24 -7.94
C GLY A 460 -15.75 -11.43 -8.80
N LEU A 461 -14.67 -12.01 -8.24
CA LEU A 461 -13.39 -12.26 -8.90
C LEU A 461 -13.42 -13.47 -9.83
N LEU A 462 -14.16 -14.52 -9.47
CA LEU A 462 -14.34 -15.71 -10.29
C LEU A 462 -15.83 -15.96 -10.48
N GLN A 463 -16.33 -15.80 -11.70
CA GLN A 463 -17.77 -15.79 -11.98
C GLN A 463 -18.11 -16.57 -13.25
N SER A 464 -19.30 -17.18 -13.23
CA SER A 464 -19.88 -17.79 -14.42
C SER A 464 -20.46 -16.72 -15.35
N ARG A 465 -20.17 -16.83 -16.64
CA ARG A 465 -20.76 -16.02 -17.70
C ARG A 465 -22.18 -16.53 -17.96
N SER A 466 -23.19 -15.91 -17.36
CA SER A 466 -24.59 -16.29 -17.59
C SER A 466 -25.46 -15.12 -18.09
N SER A 467 -26.08 -15.37 -19.25
CA SER A 467 -27.07 -14.58 -20.03
C SER A 467 -26.65 -13.17 -20.50
N PRO A 468 -26.96 -12.75 -21.76
CA PRO A 468 -26.61 -11.43 -22.34
C PRO A 468 -27.26 -10.21 -21.65
N THR A 469 -27.80 -10.38 -20.44
CA THR A 469 -28.54 -9.37 -19.67
C THR A 469 -27.70 -8.75 -18.54
N VAL A 470 -26.55 -9.33 -18.16
CA VAL A 470 -25.54 -8.61 -17.37
C VAL A 470 -24.70 -7.79 -18.36
N LEU A 471 -25.34 -6.71 -18.78
CA LEU A 471 -24.86 -5.75 -19.75
C LEU A 471 -23.44 -5.29 -19.40
N LEU A 472 -22.44 -5.87 -20.08
CA LEU A 472 -21.17 -5.20 -20.37
C LEU A 472 -21.53 -3.87 -21.02
N LEU A 473 -21.59 -2.82 -20.21
CA LEU A 473 -22.12 -1.48 -20.51
C LEU A 473 -22.41 -1.18 -21.99
N PRO A 474 -23.65 -1.37 -22.46
CA PRO A 474 -24.22 -0.55 -23.50
C PRO A 474 -24.68 0.77 -22.87
N THR A 475 -24.80 1.77 -23.72
CA THR A 475 -25.16 3.16 -23.45
C THR A 475 -26.58 3.33 -22.86
N GLY A 476 -26.85 2.82 -21.64
CA GLY A 476 -28.14 2.95 -20.98
C GLY A 476 -28.10 2.39 -19.55
N GLY A 477 -28.36 3.26 -18.57
CA GLY A 477 -28.28 2.93 -17.14
C GLY A 477 -29.26 1.83 -16.74
N GLY A 478 -28.73 0.72 -16.25
CA GLY A 478 -29.44 -0.30 -15.50
C GLY A 478 -28.90 -0.37 -14.07
N THR A 479 -29.76 -0.63 -13.09
CA THR A 479 -29.45 -0.62 -11.65
C THR A 479 -29.11 -2.02 -11.12
N GLY A 480 -28.13 -2.69 -11.73
CA GLY A 480 -27.58 -3.98 -11.25
C GLY A 480 -26.09 -3.86 -10.92
N ASP A 481 -25.53 -4.83 -10.19
CA ASP A 481 -24.09 -4.91 -9.89
C ASP A 481 -23.29 -5.12 -11.19
N LEU A 482 -22.90 -4.00 -11.82
CA LEU A 482 -22.30 -3.93 -13.15
C LEU A 482 -20.78 -4.05 -13.06
N LYS A 483 -20.20 -4.98 -13.82
CA LYS A 483 -18.74 -5.18 -13.89
C LYS A 483 -18.08 -4.20 -14.86
N THR A 484 -16.79 -3.95 -14.64
CA THR A 484 -15.94 -3.17 -15.55
C THR A 484 -15.86 -3.82 -16.93
N ASN A 485 -16.17 -3.07 -17.99
CA ASN A 485 -16.09 -3.53 -19.36
C ASN A 485 -14.68 -3.32 -19.93
N TYR A 486 -13.77 -4.23 -19.58
CA TYR A 486 -12.38 -4.18 -20.04
C TYR A 486 -12.26 -4.24 -21.57
N ALA A 487 -13.15 -4.94 -22.28
CA ALA A 487 -13.09 -5.02 -23.74
C ALA A 487 -13.28 -3.64 -24.42
N TYR A 488 -14.21 -2.85 -23.90
CA TYR A 488 -14.42 -1.47 -24.35
C TYR A 488 -13.28 -0.56 -23.89
N LEU A 489 -12.94 -0.59 -22.59
CA LEU A 489 -11.91 0.26 -22.00
C LEU A 489 -10.52 0.02 -22.59
N ARG A 490 -10.20 -1.23 -22.98
CA ARG A 490 -8.96 -1.58 -23.69
C ARG A 490 -8.73 -0.67 -24.90
N LYS A 491 -9.78 -0.41 -25.68
CA LYS A 491 -9.72 0.46 -26.86
C LYS A 491 -9.83 1.93 -26.48
N SER A 492 -10.81 2.29 -25.65
CA SER A 492 -11.13 3.68 -25.32
C SER A 492 -10.10 4.38 -24.45
N LEU A 493 -9.32 3.63 -23.66
CA LEU A 493 -8.25 4.13 -22.80
C LEU A 493 -6.87 3.57 -23.18
N ARG A 494 -6.76 2.88 -24.32
CA ARG A 494 -5.52 2.24 -24.81
C ARG A 494 -4.78 1.49 -23.70
N LEU A 495 -5.45 0.48 -23.14
CA LEU A 495 -4.88 -0.34 -22.06
C LEU A 495 -3.77 -1.27 -22.56
N ILE A 496 -3.68 -1.51 -23.87
CA ILE A 496 -2.66 -2.35 -24.48
C ILE A 496 -1.86 -1.53 -25.48
N MET A 497 -0.54 -1.60 -25.37
CA MET A 497 0.44 -0.98 -26.24
C MET A 497 1.46 -2.04 -26.65
N ASP A 498 1.46 -2.39 -27.94
CA ASP A 498 2.31 -3.47 -28.46
C ASP A 498 3.80 -3.10 -28.45
N GLU A 499 4.10 -1.80 -28.59
CA GLU A 499 5.46 -1.26 -28.56
C GLU A 499 5.58 -0.28 -27.39
N VAL A 500 6.38 -0.66 -26.38
CA VAL A 500 6.75 0.18 -25.24
C VAL A 500 8.26 0.22 -25.14
N ASP A 501 8.82 1.42 -25.02
CA ASP A 501 10.23 1.59 -24.70
C ASP A 501 10.43 1.36 -23.19
N GLU A 502 11.13 0.31 -22.81
CA GLU A 502 11.41 0.00 -21.41
C GLU A 502 12.65 0.74 -20.88
N GLN A 503 13.50 1.25 -21.79
CA GLN A 503 14.73 1.95 -21.46
C GLN A 503 14.51 3.44 -21.20
N ASP A 504 13.60 4.06 -21.95
CA ASP A 504 13.12 5.43 -21.78
C ASP A 504 11.58 5.47 -21.91
N PRO A 505 10.84 5.05 -20.87
CA PRO A 505 9.40 4.84 -20.97
C PRO A 505 8.62 6.14 -21.17
N ASN A 506 7.72 6.13 -22.17
CA ASN A 506 6.89 7.26 -22.56
C ASN A 506 5.39 7.09 -22.22
N ASP A 507 5.02 5.96 -21.63
CA ASP A 507 3.68 5.62 -21.16
C ASP A 507 3.77 4.65 -19.98
N VAL A 508 2.79 4.70 -19.08
CA VAL A 508 2.70 3.85 -17.88
C VAL A 508 2.59 2.35 -18.20
N ALA A 509 2.28 1.96 -19.44
CA ALA A 509 2.26 0.57 -19.89
C ALA A 509 3.58 -0.19 -19.70
N TYR A 510 4.70 0.51 -19.50
CA TYR A 510 6.01 -0.10 -19.30
C TYR A 510 6.08 -0.98 -18.04
N VAL A 511 5.26 -0.70 -17.02
CA VAL A 511 5.26 -1.44 -15.74
C VAL A 511 4.76 -2.88 -15.87
N TYR A 512 4.03 -3.20 -16.96
CA TYR A 512 3.62 -4.55 -17.34
C TYR A 512 4.02 -4.90 -18.79
N SER A 513 5.07 -4.27 -19.33
CA SER A 513 5.59 -4.50 -20.69
C SER A 513 4.50 -4.53 -21.77
N GLY A 514 3.58 -3.56 -21.72
CA GLY A 514 2.54 -3.36 -22.75
C GLY A 514 1.12 -3.20 -22.19
N TYR A 515 0.85 -3.61 -20.96
CA TYR A 515 -0.43 -3.34 -20.30
C TYR A 515 -0.37 -2.08 -19.42
N ALA A 516 -1.21 -1.09 -19.70
CA ALA A 516 -1.40 0.08 -18.84
C ALA A 516 -2.49 -0.21 -17.81
N PRO A 517 -2.18 -0.17 -16.50
CA PRO A 517 -3.17 -0.39 -15.43
C PRO A 517 -4.40 0.50 -15.59
N LEU A 518 -5.60 -0.10 -15.58
CA LEU A 518 -6.84 0.65 -15.71
C LEU A 518 -6.97 1.68 -14.58
N SER A 519 -6.64 1.33 -13.34
CA SER A 519 -6.67 2.27 -12.22
C SER A 519 -5.85 3.54 -12.48
N ILE A 520 -4.68 3.41 -13.12
CA ILE A 520 -3.82 4.56 -13.46
C ILE A 520 -4.35 5.30 -14.69
N ARG A 521 -4.92 4.61 -15.68
CA ARG A 521 -5.61 5.25 -16.82
C ARG A 521 -6.80 6.10 -16.37
N LEU A 522 -7.52 5.68 -15.33
CA LEU A 522 -8.58 6.49 -14.71
C LEU A 522 -7.99 7.77 -14.09
N VAL A 523 -6.88 7.67 -13.36
CA VAL A 523 -6.17 8.85 -12.84
C VAL A 523 -5.70 9.77 -13.98
N GLN A 524 -5.18 9.21 -15.08
CA GLN A 524 -4.80 9.98 -16.28
C GLN A 524 -6.02 10.63 -16.97
N CYS A 525 -7.23 10.08 -16.89
CA CYS A 525 -8.42 10.77 -17.39
C CYS A 525 -8.68 12.08 -16.62
N ALA A 526 -8.36 12.10 -15.31
CA ALA A 526 -8.47 13.30 -14.49
C ALA A 526 -7.28 14.26 -14.68
N LEU A 527 -6.06 13.75 -14.70
CA LEU A 527 -4.82 14.54 -14.69
C LEU A 527 -4.24 14.82 -16.08
N GLN A 528 -4.39 13.92 -17.05
CA GLN A 528 -3.65 13.92 -18.32
C GLN A 528 -4.59 13.73 -19.53
N GLY A 529 -5.81 14.28 -19.45
CA GLY A 529 -6.84 14.11 -20.47
C GLY A 529 -6.39 14.41 -21.92
N PRO A 530 -5.68 15.53 -22.21
CA PRO A 530 -5.17 15.82 -23.55
C PRO A 530 -4.20 14.76 -24.10
N TYR A 531 -3.29 14.26 -23.25
CA TYR A 531 -2.36 13.19 -23.60
C TYR A 531 -3.11 11.90 -23.95
N LEU A 532 -4.08 11.51 -23.12
CA LEU A 532 -4.84 10.30 -23.37
C LEU A 532 -5.72 10.41 -24.62
N GLN A 533 -6.27 11.60 -24.91
CA GLN A 533 -6.97 11.85 -26.17
C GLN A 533 -6.05 11.78 -27.40
N SER A 534 -4.81 12.29 -27.32
CA SER A 534 -3.84 12.13 -28.42
C SER A 534 -3.46 10.67 -28.64
N LEU A 535 -3.30 9.93 -27.53
CA LEU A 535 -2.96 8.52 -27.52
C LEU A 535 -4.03 7.65 -28.22
N VAL A 536 -5.31 7.95 -27.98
CA VAL A 536 -6.44 7.23 -28.59
C VAL A 536 -6.70 7.64 -30.04
N LYS A 537 -6.52 8.93 -30.38
CA LYS A 537 -6.77 9.45 -31.74
C LYS A 537 -5.60 9.26 -32.70
N GLY A 538 -4.43 8.83 -32.22
CA GLY A 538 -3.21 8.69 -33.05
C GLY A 538 -2.61 10.03 -33.48
N GLY A 539 -2.80 11.08 -32.69
CA GLY A 539 -2.22 12.41 -32.95
C GLY A 539 -0.85 12.60 -32.30
N PRO A 540 -0.06 13.61 -32.71
CA PRO A 540 1.19 13.95 -32.02
C PRO A 540 0.90 14.27 -30.55
N PRO A 541 1.79 13.90 -29.62
CA PRO A 541 1.62 14.24 -28.22
C PRO A 541 1.53 15.78 -28.09
N PRO A 542 0.66 16.31 -27.23
CA PRO A 542 0.58 17.74 -27.03
C PRO A 542 1.95 18.28 -26.59
N THR A 543 2.49 19.25 -27.34
CA THR A 543 3.63 20.06 -26.89
C THR A 543 3.27 20.70 -25.55
N GLU A 544 4.08 20.47 -24.50
CA GLU A 544 3.86 20.90 -23.10
C GLU A 544 2.93 22.11 -22.97
N ALA A 545 1.65 21.85 -22.66
CA ALA A 545 0.62 22.87 -22.62
C ALA A 545 0.04 22.99 -21.21
N ASN A 546 0.78 23.69 -20.34
CA ASN A 546 0.44 24.05 -18.96
C ASN A 546 0.07 22.87 -18.03
N PRO A 547 0.39 22.92 -16.72
CA PRO A 547 -0.19 21.97 -15.79
C PRO A 547 -1.72 22.05 -15.91
N PRO A 548 -2.40 20.92 -16.18
CA PRO A 548 -3.84 20.92 -16.36
C PRO A 548 -4.46 21.35 -15.05
N ASN A 549 -5.13 22.50 -15.06
CA ASN A 549 -5.90 22.97 -13.92
C ASN A 549 -7.04 21.97 -13.65
N LEU A 550 -6.87 21.07 -12.66
CA LEU A 550 -7.88 20.07 -12.27
C LEU A 550 -9.17 20.75 -11.84
N LEU A 551 -9.09 22.01 -11.36
CA LEU A 551 -10.27 22.79 -11.03
C LEU A 551 -11.17 23.06 -12.25
N ALA A 552 -10.65 22.98 -13.48
CA ALA A 552 -11.42 23.22 -14.70
C ALA A 552 -11.86 21.96 -15.46
N ARG A 553 -11.17 20.81 -15.32
CA ARG A 553 -11.27 19.68 -16.29
C ARG A 553 -11.53 18.28 -15.73
N SER A 554 -11.93 18.15 -14.47
CA SER A 554 -12.22 16.86 -13.83
C SER A 554 -13.15 15.95 -14.68
N TRP A 555 -12.63 14.82 -15.18
CA TRP A 555 -13.30 13.85 -16.06
C TRP A 555 -13.78 14.37 -17.43
N SER A 556 -13.51 15.63 -17.77
CA SER A 556 -14.04 16.28 -18.97
C SER A 556 -13.61 15.57 -20.24
N GLY A 557 -14.57 15.06 -21.02
CA GLY A 557 -14.34 14.35 -22.27
C GLY A 557 -14.14 12.84 -22.11
N PHE A 558 -14.24 12.31 -20.89
CA PHE A 558 -14.16 10.89 -20.58
C PHE A 558 -15.39 10.37 -19.85
N GLU A 559 -16.41 11.19 -19.56
CA GLU A 559 -17.57 10.83 -18.75
C GLU A 559 -18.30 9.59 -19.28
N ASN A 560 -18.45 9.48 -20.60
CA ASN A 560 -19.06 8.31 -21.23
C ASN A 560 -18.17 7.06 -21.14
N VAL A 561 -16.85 7.23 -21.17
CA VAL A 561 -15.90 6.12 -21.07
C VAL A 561 -15.87 5.58 -19.63
N LEU A 562 -15.91 6.47 -18.64
CA LEU A 562 -15.88 6.12 -17.22
C LEU A 562 -17.12 5.37 -16.76
N ARG A 563 -18.27 5.57 -17.41
CA ARG A 563 -19.46 4.75 -17.16
C ARG A 563 -19.18 3.27 -17.38
N SER A 564 -18.25 2.93 -18.28
CA SER A 564 -17.86 1.54 -18.56
C SER A 564 -17.00 0.90 -17.46
N ALA A 565 -16.57 1.66 -16.46
CA ALA A 565 -15.88 1.15 -15.27
C ALA A 565 -16.89 0.93 -14.13
N ARG A 566 -16.67 -0.10 -13.30
CA ARG A 566 -17.58 -0.46 -12.20
C ARG A 566 -17.79 0.68 -11.20
N GLY A 567 -18.96 0.71 -10.59
CA GLY A 567 -19.33 1.57 -9.47
C GLY A 567 -19.51 3.05 -9.83
N ALA A 568 -19.77 3.87 -8.81
CA ALA A 568 -20.11 5.27 -8.98
C ALA A 568 -18.95 6.14 -9.51
N THR A 569 -19.18 6.89 -10.59
CA THR A 569 -18.33 8.02 -10.99
C THR A 569 -18.80 9.30 -10.31
N PHE A 570 -17.91 10.01 -9.63
CA PHE A 570 -18.29 11.26 -8.95
C PHE A 570 -17.22 12.35 -9.01
N ASN A 571 -17.69 13.59 -8.85
CA ASN A 571 -16.91 14.80 -8.76
C ASN A 571 -17.64 15.78 -7.83
N VAL A 572 -17.13 15.95 -6.61
CA VAL A 572 -17.70 16.79 -5.57
C VAL A 572 -16.81 18.02 -5.40
N SER A 573 -17.38 19.20 -5.59
CA SER A 573 -16.69 20.46 -5.26
C SER A 573 -17.00 20.86 -3.82
N GLN A 574 -15.97 21.16 -3.05
CA GLN A 574 -16.10 21.72 -1.71
C GLN A 574 -15.81 23.22 -1.79
N LEU A 575 -16.83 24.06 -1.59
CA LEU A 575 -16.65 25.50 -1.50
C LEU A 575 -16.58 25.93 -0.04
N SER A 576 -15.74 26.93 0.23
CA SER A 576 -15.75 27.68 1.48
C SER A 576 -17.02 28.54 1.52
N ASP A 577 -17.64 28.69 2.69
CA ASP A 577 -18.77 29.61 2.84
C ASP A 577 -18.30 31.05 2.60
N GLU A 578 -18.93 31.80 1.67
CA GLU A 578 -18.45 33.12 1.24
C GLU A 578 -18.34 34.12 2.40
N LYS A 579 -19.16 33.93 3.44
CA LYS A 579 -19.14 34.74 4.67
C LYS A 579 -17.83 34.57 5.45
N ILE A 580 -17.26 33.36 5.47
CA ILE A 580 -15.99 33.05 6.17
C ILE A 580 -14.80 33.65 5.41
N LEU A 581 -14.83 33.59 4.07
CA LEU A 581 -13.83 34.23 3.21
C LEU A 581 -13.81 35.76 3.39
N ARG A 582 -14.97 36.41 3.42
CA ARG A 582 -15.09 37.87 3.65
C ARG A 582 -14.64 38.28 5.04
N ALA A 583 -15.01 37.53 6.08
CA ALA A 583 -14.57 37.81 7.46
C ALA A 583 -13.04 37.76 7.62
N ARG A 584 -12.36 36.88 6.87
CA ARG A 584 -10.90 36.78 6.84
C ARG A 584 -10.23 37.95 6.13
N GLN A 585 -10.76 38.39 4.99
CA GLN A 585 -10.24 39.55 4.26
C GLN A 585 -10.30 40.83 5.09
N THR A 586 -11.36 41.01 5.88
CA THR A 586 -11.48 42.13 6.84
C THR A 586 -10.51 42.03 8.01
N LEU A 587 -10.08 40.83 8.42
CA LEU A 587 -9.14 40.65 9.56
C LEU A 587 -7.66 40.73 9.14
N THR A 588 -7.34 40.48 7.87
CA THR A 588 -5.98 40.65 7.34
C THR A 588 -5.70 42.05 6.79
N GLY A 589 -6.73 42.88 6.60
CA GLY A 589 -6.61 44.25 6.10
C GLY A 589 -6.18 45.32 7.12
N ASP A 590 -6.07 44.97 8.41
CA ASP A 590 -5.72 45.92 9.49
C ASP A 590 -4.24 45.84 9.94
N LYS A 591 -3.35 45.29 9.11
CA LYS A 591 -1.90 45.36 9.30
C LYS A 591 -1.17 45.67 7.99
N GLU A 592 -1.34 46.91 7.52
CA GLU A 592 -0.30 47.62 6.75
C GLU A 592 0.34 48.70 7.61
#